data_AF-A0A2D5GQH9-F1
#
_entry.id   AF-A0A2D5GQH9-F1
#
_cell.length_a   1.000
_cell.length_b   1.000
_cell.length_c   1.000
_cell.angle_alpha   90.00
_cell.angle_beta   90.00
_cell.angle_gamma   90.00
#
_symmetry.space_group_name_H-M   'P 1'
#
loop_
_entity.id
_entity.type
_entity.pdbx_description
1 polymer ?
#
loop_
_entity_poly.entity_id
_entity_poly.type
_entity_poly.pdbx_seq_one_letter_code
_entity_poly.pdbx_strand_id
1 'polypeptide(L)'
;MTNDADGVFTLPSIVVTEPSDKTDPNQLCNLGAQFTFIVVTAATDMDIVTDGTDKFVGGVYTGVDDATGKTFISGSSNDVITQNGSTKGGLAGSIIRVTAIASAKYAVEGLILGSGTIVTPFADS
;
A
#
# COMPACT_ATOMS: atom_id res chain seq x y z
N MET A 1 2.13 -6.65 10.00
CA MET A 1 0.76 -6.83 10.53
C MET A 1 0.44 -5.59 11.34
N THR A 2 -0.75 -5.01 11.18
CA THR A 2 -1.18 -3.82 11.94
C THR A 2 -2.43 -4.12 12.75
N ASN A 3 -2.35 -3.90 14.06
CA ASN A 3 -3.48 -3.90 14.99
C ASN A 3 -4.00 -2.48 15.26
N ASP A 4 -3.36 -1.49 14.66
CA ASP A 4 -3.65 -0.08 14.85
C ASP A 4 -4.67 0.38 13.81
N ALA A 5 -5.79 0.94 14.26
CA ALA A 5 -6.93 1.26 13.41
C ALA A 5 -6.75 2.58 12.64
N ASP A 6 -5.84 3.43 13.10
CA ASP A 6 -5.56 4.77 12.59
C ASP A 6 -4.05 5.02 12.40
N GLY A 7 -3.27 3.95 12.26
CA GLY A 7 -1.83 4.04 12.06
C GLY A 7 -1.43 4.60 10.70
N VAL A 8 -0.34 5.39 10.67
CA VAL A 8 0.32 5.87 9.45
C VAL A 8 1.63 5.13 9.25
N PHE A 9 1.75 4.41 8.14
CA PHE A 9 2.92 3.61 7.79
C PHE A 9 3.69 4.22 6.64
N THR A 10 4.80 4.88 6.94
CA THR A 10 5.69 5.45 5.94
C THR A 10 6.63 4.40 5.36
N LEU A 11 6.56 4.20 4.06
CA LEU A 11 7.50 3.38 3.30
C LEU A 11 8.86 4.10 3.20
N PRO A 12 9.98 3.37 3.21
CA PRO A 12 11.29 3.98 3.00
C PRO A 12 11.40 4.54 1.57
N SER A 13 12.20 5.59 1.38
CA SER A 13 12.55 6.07 0.04
C SER A 13 13.20 4.97 -0.80
N ILE A 14 12.86 4.89 -2.08
CA ILE A 14 13.50 3.94 -3.00
C ILE A 14 14.91 4.40 -3.33
N VAL A 15 15.88 3.52 -3.08
CA VAL A 15 17.28 3.67 -3.47
C VAL A 15 17.60 2.64 -4.53
N VAL A 16 18.00 3.12 -5.71
CA VAL A 16 18.33 2.28 -6.88
C VAL A 16 19.83 2.22 -7.17
N THR A 17 20.64 2.82 -6.30
CA THR A 17 22.10 2.86 -6.46
C THR A 17 22.66 1.45 -6.35
N GLU A 18 23.29 0.97 -7.41
CA GLU A 18 23.89 -0.36 -7.45
C GLU A 18 24.90 -0.56 -6.30
N PRO A 19 24.75 -1.61 -5.48
CA PRO A 19 25.72 -1.90 -4.43
C PRO A 19 27.11 -2.21 -5.02
N SER A 20 28.15 -1.66 -4.40
CA SER A 20 29.54 -2.01 -4.70
C SER A 20 29.82 -3.49 -4.40
N ASP A 21 29.20 -4.02 -3.34
CA ASP A 21 29.15 -5.43 -3.00
C ASP A 21 27.69 -5.85 -2.81
N LYS A 22 27.21 -6.77 -3.65
CA LYS A 22 25.82 -7.28 -3.60
C LYS A 22 25.56 -8.20 -2.41
N THR A 23 26.60 -8.60 -1.69
CA THR A 23 26.51 -9.48 -0.53
C THR A 23 26.61 -8.72 0.79
N ASP A 24 26.88 -7.40 0.77
CA ASP A 24 26.94 -6.57 1.96
C ASP A 24 25.54 -6.46 2.60
N PRO A 25 25.33 -6.92 3.85
CA PRO A 25 24.05 -6.79 4.52
C PRO A 25 23.64 -5.33 4.82
N ASN A 26 24.56 -4.37 4.70
CA ASN A 26 24.30 -2.94 4.94
C ASN A 26 24.14 -2.14 3.63
N GLN A 27 24.01 -2.80 2.49
CA GLN A 27 23.77 -2.13 1.22
C GLN A 27 22.43 -1.36 1.24
N LEU A 28 22.39 -0.18 0.60
CA LEU A 28 21.24 0.74 0.67
C LEU A 28 20.18 0.51 -0.41
N CYS A 29 20.51 -0.18 -1.49
CA CYS A 29 19.57 -0.50 -2.57
C CYS A 29 18.43 -1.38 -2.05
N ASN A 30 17.21 -0.90 -2.22
CA ASN A 30 16.01 -1.60 -1.78
C ASN A 30 15.10 -2.00 -2.96
N LEU A 31 15.61 -1.98 -4.19
CA LEU A 31 14.88 -2.54 -5.33
C LEU A 31 14.54 -4.02 -5.07
N GLY A 32 13.28 -4.37 -5.33
CA GLY A 32 12.71 -5.69 -5.03
C GLY A 32 12.24 -5.86 -3.59
N ALA A 33 12.50 -4.91 -2.68
CA ALA A 33 11.96 -4.98 -1.33
C ALA A 33 10.42 -4.96 -1.36
N GLN A 34 9.80 -5.89 -0.64
CA GLN A 34 8.36 -6.04 -0.56
C GLN A 34 7.87 -5.88 0.88
N PHE A 35 6.88 -5.02 1.06
CA PHE A 35 6.21 -4.76 2.32
C PHE A 35 4.80 -5.34 2.25
N THR A 36 4.46 -6.23 3.20
CA THR A 36 3.11 -6.82 3.29
C THR A 36 2.38 -6.27 4.51
N PHE A 37 1.28 -5.57 4.24
CA PHE A 37 0.36 -5.05 5.24
C PHE A 37 -0.81 -6.02 5.35
N ILE A 38 -1.08 -6.45 6.58
CA ILE A 38 -2.22 -7.30 6.93
C ILE A 38 -2.95 -6.58 8.03
N VAL A 39 -4.20 -6.23 7.75
CA VAL A 39 -5.10 -5.57 8.69
C VAL A 39 -5.67 -6.60 9.65
N VAL A 40 -5.39 -6.50 10.95
CA VAL A 40 -5.98 -7.41 11.95
C VAL A 40 -7.05 -6.74 12.81
N THR A 41 -7.05 -5.41 12.88
CA THR A 41 -8.13 -4.58 13.44
C THR A 41 -8.70 -3.72 12.33
N ALA A 42 -10.03 -3.61 12.22
CA ALA A 42 -10.64 -2.80 11.16
C ALA A 42 -10.16 -1.35 11.21
N ALA A 43 -9.70 -0.84 10.07
CA ALA A 43 -9.19 0.52 9.93
C ALA A 43 -10.33 1.53 10.04
N THR A 44 -10.11 2.57 10.83
CA THR A 44 -10.93 3.78 10.87
C THR A 44 -10.34 4.88 10.01
N ASP A 45 -9.01 5.01 10.01
CA ASP A 45 -8.27 6.00 9.21
C ASP A 45 -6.78 5.61 9.11
N MET A 46 -6.50 4.47 8.48
CA MET A 46 -5.15 3.93 8.38
C MET A 46 -4.51 4.29 7.04
N ASP A 47 -3.27 4.75 7.05
CA ASP A 47 -2.57 5.16 5.84
C ASP A 47 -1.29 4.35 5.60
N ILE A 48 -1.05 4.00 4.34
CA ILE A 48 0.27 3.62 3.84
C ILE A 48 0.74 4.77 2.95
N VAL A 49 1.83 5.42 3.35
CA VAL A 49 2.34 6.62 2.68
C VAL A 49 3.75 6.38 2.15
N THR A 50 4.10 7.00 1.01
CA THR A 50 5.49 7.08 0.57
C THR A 50 6.18 8.31 1.18
N ASP A 51 7.40 8.61 0.73
CA ASP A 51 8.14 9.82 1.09
C ASP A 51 7.72 11.08 0.29
N GLY A 52 6.64 10.98 -0.48
CA GLY A 52 6.14 12.04 -1.37
C GLY A 52 6.88 12.15 -2.71
N THR A 53 8.07 11.55 -2.84
CA THR A 53 8.79 11.44 -4.13
C THR A 53 8.39 10.16 -4.84
N ASP A 54 8.39 9.03 -4.14
CA ASP A 54 7.97 7.75 -4.68
C ASP A 54 6.46 7.71 -4.89
N LYS A 55 6.01 7.07 -5.98
CA LYS A 55 4.59 6.98 -6.36
C LYS A 55 4.13 5.55 -6.52
N PHE A 56 2.83 5.34 -6.34
CA PHE A 56 2.21 4.04 -6.53
C PHE A 56 1.92 3.76 -8.01
N VAL A 57 2.19 2.52 -8.42
CA VAL A 57 1.74 1.96 -9.70
C VAL A 57 1.07 0.62 -9.45
N GLY A 58 0.04 0.28 -10.22
CA GLY A 58 -0.73 -0.95 -9.99
C GLY A 58 -2.07 -0.65 -9.32
N GLY A 59 -2.56 -1.55 -8.48
CA GLY A 59 -3.92 -1.42 -7.97
C GLY A 59 -4.34 -2.51 -7.01
N VAL A 60 -5.49 -2.31 -6.39
CA VAL A 60 -6.09 -3.26 -5.44
C VAL A 60 -7.50 -3.62 -5.88
N TYR A 61 -7.95 -4.81 -5.53
CA TYR A 61 -9.36 -5.16 -5.59
C TYR A 61 -9.98 -4.97 -4.20
N THR A 62 -11.10 -4.26 -4.15
CA THR A 62 -11.91 -4.11 -2.93
C THR A 62 -13.20 -4.90 -3.07
N GLY A 63 -13.39 -5.89 -2.20
CA GLY A 63 -14.60 -6.70 -2.13
C GLY A 63 -15.51 -6.30 -0.96
N VAL A 64 -16.81 -6.50 -1.14
CA VAL A 64 -17.85 -6.38 -0.11
C VAL A 64 -18.57 -7.74 0.02
N ASP A 65 -19.16 -8.03 1.17
CA ASP A 65 -19.78 -9.32 1.52
C ASP A 65 -21.17 -9.56 0.87
N ASP A 66 -21.48 -8.83 -0.19
CA ASP A 66 -22.72 -8.90 -0.98
C ASP A 66 -22.46 -9.35 -2.43
N ALA A 67 -21.30 -9.97 -2.68
CA ALA A 67 -20.81 -10.38 -4.00
C ALA A 67 -20.54 -9.22 -4.97
N THR A 68 -20.30 -8.01 -4.44
CA THR A 68 -19.85 -6.86 -5.23
C THR A 68 -18.39 -6.49 -4.93
N GLY A 69 -17.80 -5.71 -5.83
CA GLY A 69 -16.45 -5.19 -5.64
C GLY A 69 -15.98 -4.34 -6.81
N LYS A 70 -14.84 -3.68 -6.64
CA LYS A 70 -14.21 -2.83 -7.66
C LYS A 70 -12.70 -3.02 -7.63
N THR A 71 -12.08 -2.96 -8.81
CA THR A 71 -10.65 -2.78 -8.93
C THR A 71 -10.34 -1.29 -8.99
N PHE A 72 -9.43 -0.84 -8.13
CA PHE A 72 -8.90 0.53 -8.14
C PHE A 72 -7.46 0.50 -8.61
N ILE A 73 -7.14 1.34 -9.59
CA ILE A 73 -5.79 1.51 -10.13
C ILE A 73 -5.26 2.85 -9.63
N SER A 74 -4.02 2.88 -9.16
CA SER A 74 -3.41 4.11 -8.69
C SER A 74 -3.21 5.10 -9.84
N GLY A 75 -3.40 6.38 -9.54
CA GLY A 75 -2.95 7.48 -10.39
C GLY A 75 -1.43 7.65 -10.30
N SER A 76 -0.83 8.30 -11.30
CA SER A 76 0.61 8.53 -11.35
C SER A 76 1.14 9.48 -10.27
N SER A 77 0.27 10.27 -9.63
CA SER A 77 0.61 11.19 -8.55
C SER A 77 0.42 10.60 -7.15
N ASN A 78 -0.29 9.47 -7.04
CA ASN A 78 -0.69 8.97 -5.73
C ASN A 78 0.49 8.42 -4.95
N ASP A 79 0.58 8.87 -3.70
CA ASP A 79 1.57 8.51 -2.69
C ASP A 79 0.94 8.11 -1.36
N VAL A 80 -0.40 8.10 -1.27
CA VAL A 80 -1.15 7.64 -0.10
C VAL A 80 -2.14 6.54 -0.47
N ILE A 81 -2.20 5.49 0.34
CA ILE A 81 -3.30 4.52 0.37
C ILE A 81 -4.01 4.69 1.72
N THR A 82 -5.17 5.34 1.72
CA THR A 82 -6.00 5.51 2.90
C THR A 82 -7.04 4.40 2.99
N GLN A 83 -7.17 3.79 4.16
CA GLN A 83 -8.11 2.72 4.44
C GLN A 83 -9.06 3.13 5.56
N ASN A 84 -10.36 3.03 5.27
CA ASN A 84 -11.43 3.04 6.26
C ASN A 84 -12.39 1.90 5.91
N GLY A 85 -12.66 1.01 6.86
CA GLY A 85 -13.33 -0.27 6.62
C GLY A 85 -14.69 -0.16 5.93
N SER A 86 -15.32 1.02 5.91
CA SER A 86 -16.56 1.28 5.21
C SER A 86 -16.36 1.56 3.71
N THR A 87 -15.67 2.64 3.34
CA THR A 87 -15.66 3.17 1.97
C THR A 87 -14.34 2.95 1.23
N LYS A 88 -13.21 2.88 1.92
CA LYS A 88 -11.89 2.69 1.29
C LYS A 88 -11.28 1.31 1.59
N GLY A 89 -12.07 0.41 2.17
CA GLY A 89 -11.62 -0.92 2.59
C GLY A 89 -10.71 -0.88 3.82
N GLY A 90 -10.17 -2.03 4.21
CA GLY A 90 -9.39 -2.17 5.45
C GLY A 90 -10.19 -2.74 6.61
N LEU A 91 -11.20 -3.56 6.36
CA LEU A 91 -11.67 -4.48 7.40
C LEU A 91 -10.58 -5.53 7.70
N ALA A 92 -10.68 -6.14 8.88
CA ALA A 92 -9.78 -7.21 9.30
C ALA A 92 -9.73 -8.34 8.25
N GLY A 93 -8.52 -8.78 7.91
CA GLY A 93 -8.25 -9.75 6.83
C GLY A 93 -7.85 -9.10 5.50
N SER A 94 -7.93 -7.77 5.36
CA SER A 94 -7.39 -7.07 4.19
C SER A 94 -5.88 -7.24 4.07
N ILE A 95 -5.39 -7.43 2.84
CA ILE A 95 -3.96 -7.60 2.54
C ILE A 95 -3.54 -6.68 1.40
N ILE A 96 -2.47 -5.92 1.63
CA ILE A 96 -1.80 -5.10 0.60
C ILE A 96 -0.33 -5.49 0.57
N ARG A 97 0.22 -5.63 -0.65
CA ARG A 97 1.65 -5.79 -0.89
C ARG A 97 2.15 -4.62 -1.70
N VAL A 98 3.27 -4.06 -1.26
CA VAL A 98 3.92 -2.92 -1.91
C VAL A 98 5.38 -3.30 -2.19
N THR A 99 5.80 -3.23 -3.45
CA THR A 99 7.15 -3.66 -3.89
C THR A 99 7.89 -2.52 -4.57
N ALA A 100 9.12 -2.21 -4.18
CA ALA A 100 9.97 -1.26 -4.89
C ALA A 100 10.40 -1.86 -6.24
N ILE A 101 9.91 -1.35 -7.37
CA ILE A 101 10.17 -1.96 -8.69
C ILE A 101 11.07 -1.12 -9.60
N ALA A 102 11.15 0.18 -9.35
CA ALA A 102 12.01 1.12 -10.07
C ALA A 102 12.15 2.42 -9.25
N SER A 103 13.03 3.32 -9.69
CA SER A 103 13.14 4.66 -9.11
C SER A 103 11.77 5.34 -9.07
N ALA A 104 11.39 5.87 -7.91
CA ALA A 104 10.12 6.55 -7.68
C ALA A 104 8.85 5.69 -7.93
N LYS A 105 8.96 4.35 -7.95
CA LYS A 105 7.82 3.46 -8.27
C LYS A 105 7.70 2.29 -7.32
N TYR A 106 6.65 2.35 -6.51
CA TYR A 106 6.15 1.24 -5.71
C TYR A 106 5.01 0.53 -6.44
N ALA A 107 5.19 -0.74 -6.80
CA ALA A 107 4.13 -1.58 -7.31
C ALA A 107 3.19 -2.02 -6.18
N VAL A 108 1.90 -1.81 -6.35
CA VAL A 108 0.85 -2.15 -5.38
C VAL A 108 -0.03 -3.25 -5.94
N GLU A 109 -0.27 -4.28 -5.12
CA GLU A 109 -1.29 -5.29 -5.32
C GLU A 109 -2.03 -5.60 -4.00
N GLY A 110 -3.28 -6.02 -4.05
CA GLY A 110 -4.00 -6.36 -2.83
C GLY A 110 -5.44 -6.82 -3.02
N LEU A 111 -5.93 -7.50 -1.98
CA LEU A 111 -7.33 -7.80 -1.73
C LEU A 111 -7.72 -7.09 -0.44
N ILE A 112 -8.52 -6.05 -0.54
CA ILE A 112 -8.98 -5.29 0.62
C ILE A 112 -10.50 -5.44 0.79
N LEU A 113 -10.94 -5.45 2.04
CA LEU A 113 -12.31 -5.77 2.42
C LEU A 113 -13.02 -4.50 2.89
N GLY A 114 -14.19 -4.22 2.35
CA GLY A 114 -15.05 -3.09 2.71
C GLY A 114 -16.47 -3.51 3.09
N SER A 115 -17.26 -2.59 3.63
CA SER A 115 -18.66 -2.86 4.04
C SER A 115 -19.72 -1.93 3.43
N GLY A 116 -19.32 -0.93 2.64
CA GLY A 116 -20.23 0.10 2.12
C GLY A 116 -20.04 0.38 0.63
N THR A 117 -20.48 1.57 0.19
CA THR A 117 -20.19 2.05 -1.17
C THR A 117 -18.70 2.36 -1.29
N ILE A 118 -17.98 1.47 -1.96
CA ILE A 118 -16.53 1.55 -2.06
C ILE A 118 -16.06 2.62 -3.07
N VAL A 119 -15.03 3.36 -2.67
CA VAL A 119 -14.33 4.40 -3.43
C VAL A 119 -12.83 4.09 -3.44
N THR A 120 -12.07 4.81 -4.28
CA THR A 120 -10.62 4.59 -4.36
C THR A 120 -9.94 4.84 -3.02
N PRO A 121 -9.05 3.93 -2.56
CA PRO A 121 -8.20 4.18 -1.41
C PRO A 121 -6.98 5.05 -1.75
N PHE A 122 -6.63 5.16 -3.04
CA PHE A 122 -5.48 5.95 -3.48
C PHE A 122 -5.77 7.45 -3.42
N ALA A 123 -4.83 8.21 -2.87
CA ALA A 123 -4.87 9.65 -2.72
C ALA A 123 -3.48 10.28 -2.92
N ASP A 124 -3.46 11.61 -2.98
CA ASP A 124 -2.26 12.43 -2.89
C ASP A 124 -2.20 13.03 -1.47
N SER A 125 -1.00 13.14 -0.88
CA SER A 125 -0.77 13.79 0.42
C SER A 125 -0.99 15.31 0.40
#